data_AF-A0AAN6INK4-F1
#
_entry.id   AF-A0AAN6INK4-F1
#
_cell.length_a   1.000
_cell.length_b   1.000
_cell.length_c   1.000
_cell.angle_alpha   90.00
_cell.angle_beta   90.00
_cell.angle_gamma   90.00
#
_symmetry.space_group_name_H-M   'P 1'
#
loop_
_entity.id
_entity.type
_entity.pdbx_description
1 polymer ?
#
loop_
_entity_poly.entity_id
_entity_poly.type
_entity_poly.pdbx_seq_one_letter_code
_entity_poly.pdbx_strand_id
1 'polypeptide(L)'
;MPRHFIKRVGSAYASISVAQLASITEFGVHPLASRASDPHAALVLYIQEMNDASVVVVQGPGVLARDAVVNFSDTRATMGPVTDGTAHIETEQQWAELIENKVQQVDELHQYLTKLDRHLALSKEYISAHRG
;
A
#
# COMPACT_ATOMS: atom_id res chain seq x y z
N MET A 1 18.69 6.20 2.79
CA MET A 1 17.43 5.54 3.17
C MET A 1 16.48 5.86 2.04
N PRO A 2 16.21 4.92 1.13
CA PRO A 2 15.38 5.22 -0.02
C PRO A 2 13.90 5.49 0.36
N ARG A 3 13.28 6.46 -0.31
CA ARG A 3 11.84 6.79 -0.26
C ARG A 3 10.90 5.57 -0.29
N HIS A 4 11.29 4.49 -0.96
CA HIS A 4 10.48 3.28 -1.08
C HIS A 4 10.28 2.54 0.25
N PHE A 5 11.21 2.64 1.22
CA PHE A 5 11.05 1.96 2.50
C PHE A 5 9.98 2.64 3.37
N ILE A 6 9.96 3.98 3.40
CA ILE A 6 8.93 4.75 4.10
C ILE A 6 7.54 4.44 3.51
N LYS A 7 7.44 4.39 2.17
CA LYS A 7 6.20 3.99 1.49
C LYS A 7 5.78 2.56 1.76
N ARG A 8 6.73 1.62 1.86
CA ARG A 8 6.44 0.23 2.22
C ARG A 8 5.86 0.12 3.63
N VAL A 9 6.23 1.00 4.56
CA VAL A 9 5.55 1.08 5.86
C VAL A 9 4.11 1.56 5.67
N GLY A 10 3.89 2.54 4.80
CA GLY A 10 2.55 3.03 4.42
C GLY A 10 1.62 2.00 3.79
N SER A 11 2.10 0.84 3.30
CA SER A 11 1.20 -0.25 2.85
C SER A 11 0.62 -1.07 4.00
N ALA A 12 1.21 -0.99 5.19
CA ALA A 12 0.79 -1.75 6.38
C ALA A 12 0.17 -0.86 7.47
N TYR A 13 0.46 0.45 7.46
CA TYR A 13 0.03 1.39 8.49
C TYR A 13 -0.65 2.60 7.85
N ALA A 14 -1.86 2.95 8.31
CA ALA A 14 -2.53 4.21 7.98
C ALA A 14 -1.82 5.40 8.65
N SER A 15 -1.45 5.22 9.91
CA SER A 15 -0.72 6.16 10.73
C SER A 15 0.28 5.43 11.63
N ILE A 16 1.41 6.07 11.91
CA ILE A 16 2.46 5.51 12.76
C ILE A 16 3.23 6.64 13.46
N SER A 17 3.76 6.41 14.66
CA SER A 17 4.64 7.40 15.28
C SER A 17 5.99 7.48 14.57
N VAL A 18 6.65 8.64 14.62
CA VAL A 18 8.00 8.84 14.06
C VAL A 18 9.01 7.89 14.73
N ALA A 19 8.90 7.64 16.03
CA ALA A 19 9.75 6.67 16.73
C ALA A 19 9.60 5.25 16.18
N GLN A 20 8.37 4.79 15.95
CA GLN A 20 8.11 3.48 15.35
C GLN A 20 8.57 3.42 13.90
N LEU A 21 8.33 4.47 13.11
CA LEU A 21 8.82 4.55 11.74
C LEU A 21 10.34 4.47 11.70
N ALA A 22 11.05 5.22 12.56
CA ALA A 22 12.50 5.19 12.68
C ALA A 22 13.02 3.80 13.05
N SER A 23 12.31 3.08 13.93
CA SER A 23 12.65 1.71 14.31
C SER A 23 12.48 0.72 13.15
N ILE A 24 11.35 0.76 12.44
CA ILE A 24 11.05 -0.17 11.34
C ILE A 24 11.96 0.07 10.13
N THR A 25 12.29 1.34 9.89
CA THR A 25 13.17 1.75 8.80
C THR A 25 14.65 1.68 9.17
N GLU A 26 14.98 1.31 10.42
CA GLU A 26 16.34 1.34 10.95
C GLU A 26 17.03 2.70 10.70
N PHE A 27 16.27 3.80 10.79
CA PHE A 27 16.75 5.13 10.43
C PHE A 27 17.93 5.58 11.30
N GLY A 28 18.07 5.06 12.52
CA GLY A 28 19.19 5.36 13.41
C GLY A 28 20.57 5.01 12.83
N VAL A 29 20.65 4.06 11.89
CA VAL A 29 21.91 3.66 11.23
C VAL A 29 22.20 4.53 9.98
N HIS A 30 21.30 5.45 9.65
CA HIS A 30 21.41 6.28 8.45
C HIS A 30 22.42 7.43 8.62
N PRO A 31 23.23 7.79 7.59
CA PRO A 31 24.17 8.89 7.69
C PRO A 31 23.55 10.25 8.04
N LEU A 32 22.27 10.48 7.69
CA LEU A 32 21.56 11.70 8.10
C LEU A 32 21.18 11.68 9.58
N ALA A 33 20.89 10.51 10.15
CA ALA A 33 20.62 10.37 11.57
C ALA A 33 21.90 10.52 12.41
N SER A 34 23.01 9.97 11.93
CA SER A 34 24.31 10.03 12.63
C SER A 34 24.92 11.44 12.70
N ARG A 35 24.54 12.32 11.76
CA ARG A 35 24.99 13.73 11.74
C ARG A 35 24.08 14.66 12.53
N ALA A 36 22.88 14.21 12.90
CA ALA A 36 21.92 14.99 13.63
C ALA A 36 22.04 14.77 15.14
N SER A 37 21.74 15.80 15.93
CA SER A 37 21.63 15.69 17.39
C SER A 37 20.39 14.90 17.82
N ASP A 38 19.33 14.91 17.02
CA ASP A 38 18.13 14.09 17.21
C ASP A 38 17.80 13.32 15.92
N PRO A 39 17.90 11.97 15.92
CA PRO A 39 17.61 11.16 14.75
C PRO A 39 16.12 11.21 14.35
N HIS A 40 15.20 11.48 15.28
CA HIS A 40 13.77 11.59 14.98
C HIS A 40 13.44 12.91 14.29
N ALA A 41 14.03 14.02 14.75
CA ALA A 41 13.93 15.31 14.06
C ALA A 41 14.51 15.24 12.64
N ALA A 42 15.62 14.54 12.45
CA ALA A 42 16.19 14.30 11.13
C ALA A 42 15.28 13.47 10.21
N LEU A 43 14.55 12.50 10.76
CA LEU A 43 13.56 11.74 10.00
C LEU A 43 12.36 12.61 9.59
N VAL A 44 11.87 13.46 10.49
CA VAL A 44 10.78 14.41 10.19
C VAL A 44 11.19 15.35 9.07
N LEU A 45 12.37 15.96 9.16
CA LEU A 45 12.92 16.82 8.12
C LEU A 45 13.06 16.07 6.80
N TYR A 46 13.58 14.83 6.83
CA TYR A 46 13.72 14.01 5.62
C TYR A 46 12.37 13.74 4.94
N ILE A 47 11.31 13.47 5.71
CA ILE A 47 9.96 13.26 5.17
C ILE A 47 9.39 14.57 4.60
N GLN A 48 9.63 15.71 5.25
CA GLN A 48 9.21 17.02 4.75
C GLN A 48 9.96 17.40 3.46
N GLU A 49 11.26 17.16 3.39
CA GLU A 49 12.11 17.40 2.21
C GLU A 49 11.76 16.49 1.03
N MET A 50 11.27 15.26 1.30
CA MET A 50 10.75 14.39 0.25
C MET A 50 9.57 15.01 -0.51
N ASN A 51 8.85 15.96 0.12
CA ASN A 51 7.69 16.65 -0.44
C ASN A 51 6.69 15.68 -1.12
N ASP A 52 6.41 14.58 -0.42
CA ASP A 52 5.55 13.53 -0.92
C ASP A 52 4.13 13.72 -0.41
N ALA A 53 3.19 14.03 -1.30
CA ALA A 53 1.78 14.21 -0.93
C ALA A 53 1.16 12.96 -0.28
N SER A 54 1.78 11.78 -0.47
CA SER A 54 1.32 10.51 0.12
C SER A 54 1.74 10.31 1.58
N VAL A 55 2.57 11.20 2.16
CA VAL A 55 3.13 11.07 3.51
C VAL A 55 3.08 12.42 4.22
N VAL A 56 2.28 12.53 5.27
CA VAL A 56 2.08 13.78 6.01
C VAL A 56 2.51 13.60 7.45
N VAL A 57 3.41 14.46 7.92
CA VAL A 57 3.79 14.51 9.34
C VAL A 57 2.86 15.49 10.06
N VAL A 58 2.15 15.00 11.07
CA VAL A 58 1.33 15.80 11.98
C VAL A 58 2.08 15.97 13.29
N GLN A 59 2.51 17.19 13.56
CA GLN A 59 3.16 17.58 14.79
C GLN A 59 2.34 18.67 15.48
N GLY A 60 1.79 18.36 16.66
CA GLY A 60 1.08 19.34 17.48
C GLY A 60 2.03 20.34 18.15
N PRO A 61 1.53 21.51 18.59
CA PRO A 61 2.34 22.46 19.34
C PRO A 61 2.86 21.83 20.64
N GLY A 62 4.18 21.87 20.86
CA GLY A 62 4.85 21.30 22.04
C GLY A 62 5.13 19.79 21.97
N VAL A 63 4.81 19.12 20.85
CA VAL A 63 5.09 17.69 20.66
C VAL A 63 6.54 17.49 20.20
N LEU A 64 7.29 16.63 20.89
CA LEU A 64 8.64 16.24 20.49
C LEU A 64 8.62 15.49 19.16
N ALA A 65 9.68 15.61 18.36
CA ALA A 65 9.75 14.98 17.04
C ALA A 65 9.53 13.45 17.08
N ARG A 66 9.96 12.78 18.16
CA ARG A 66 9.75 11.34 18.38
C ARG A 66 8.27 10.96 18.50
N ASP A 67 7.45 11.86 19.02
CA ASP A 67 6.04 11.67 19.36
C ASP A 67 5.11 12.20 18.24
N ALA A 68 5.70 12.80 17.19
CA ALA A 68 4.95 13.19 16.00
C ALA A 68 4.39 11.95 15.27
N VAL A 69 3.29 12.14 14.56
CA VAL A 69 2.58 11.08 13.84
C VAL A 69 2.79 11.27 12.34
N VAL A 70 3.10 10.19 11.65
CA VAL A 70 3.18 10.13 10.19
C VAL A 70 1.90 9.46 9.69
N ASN A 71 1.14 10.19 8.87
CA ASN A 71 -0.05 9.70 8.19
C ASN A 71 0.31 9.36 6.75
N PHE A 72 -0.07 8.16 6.31
CA PHE A 72 0.09 7.72 4.94
C PHE A 72 -1.26 7.86 4.23
N SER A 73 -1.32 8.70 3.21
CA SER A 73 -2.52 8.91 2.38
C SER A 73 -2.63 7.90 1.23
N ASP A 74 -1.77 6.86 1.24
CA ASP A 74 -1.83 5.81 0.23
C ASP A 74 -3.06 4.93 0.43
N THR A 75 -3.84 4.83 -0.64
CA THR A 75 -5.26 4.48 -0.76
C THR A 75 -5.53 2.98 -0.53
N ARG A 76 -4.63 2.28 0.17
CA ARG A 76 -4.69 0.84 0.45
C ARG A 76 -4.63 0.48 1.93
N ALA A 77 -4.26 1.40 2.80
CA ALA A 77 -4.06 1.14 4.23
C ALA A 77 -5.12 1.84 5.08
N THR A 78 -6.38 1.41 5.01
CA THR A 78 -7.37 1.65 6.05
C THR A 78 -7.84 0.31 6.60
N MET A 79 -6.96 -0.34 7.36
CA MET A 79 -7.33 -1.43 8.27
C MET A 79 -7.02 -1.03 9.73
N GLY A 80 -7.99 -0.30 10.33
CA GLY A 80 -8.30 -0.27 11.78
C GLY A 80 -7.76 0.90 12.63
N PRO A 81 -8.36 1.19 13.82
CA PRO A 81 -9.74 1.00 14.26
C PRO A 81 -10.52 2.34 14.19
N VAL A 82 -11.64 2.37 13.47
CA VAL A 82 -12.41 3.61 13.26
C VAL A 82 -13.51 3.72 14.32
N THR A 83 -13.54 4.84 15.04
CA THR A 83 -14.45 5.12 16.16
C THR A 83 -15.77 5.80 15.79
N ASP A 84 -16.11 5.94 14.52
CA ASP A 84 -17.39 6.57 14.09
C ASP A 84 -18.13 5.73 13.04
N GLY A 85 -19.42 5.50 13.30
CA GLY A 85 -20.29 4.56 12.56
C GLY A 85 -20.58 4.95 11.10
N THR A 86 -20.25 6.17 10.67
CA THR A 86 -20.40 6.60 9.26
C THR A 86 -19.28 6.11 8.36
N ALA A 87 -18.07 5.94 8.90
CA ALA A 87 -16.93 5.38 8.16
C ALA A 87 -17.06 3.87 7.91
N HIS A 88 -17.91 3.17 8.69
CA HIS A 88 -18.19 1.75 8.50
C HIS A 88 -18.97 1.48 7.20
N ILE A 89 -19.92 2.37 6.88
CA ILE A 89 -20.76 2.25 5.68
C ILE A 89 -19.94 2.55 4.41
N GLU A 90 -19.08 3.57 4.45
CA GLU A 90 -18.20 3.90 3.32
C GLU A 90 -17.15 2.80 3.07
N THR A 91 -16.66 2.14 4.13
CA THR A 91 -15.71 1.03 4.00
C THR A 91 -16.37 -0.23 3.45
N GLU A 92 -17.57 -0.60 3.90
CA GLU A 92 -18.31 -1.73 3.32
C GLU A 92 -18.63 -1.54 1.84
N GLN A 93 -19.00 -0.34 1.44
CA GLN A 93 -19.28 -0.02 0.03
C GLN A 93 -18.02 -0.13 -0.84
N GLN A 94 -16.87 0.36 -0.36
CA GLN A 94 -15.59 0.21 -1.05
C GLN A 94 -15.15 -1.26 -1.16
N TRP A 95 -15.39 -2.07 -0.13
CA TRP A 95 -15.13 -3.51 -0.18
C TRP A 95 -16.04 -4.22 -1.17
N ALA A 96 -17.31 -3.84 -1.24
CA ALA A 96 -18.25 -4.39 -2.22
C ALA A 96 -17.79 -4.11 -3.67
N GLU A 97 -17.39 -2.87 -3.97
CA GLU A 97 -16.88 -2.49 -5.30
C GLU A 97 -15.59 -3.23 -5.67
N LEU A 98 -14.70 -3.47 -4.69
CA LEU A 98 -13.47 -4.24 -4.92
C LEU A 98 -13.77 -5.71 -5.19
N ILE A 99 -14.71 -6.30 -4.45
CA ILE A 99 -15.14 -7.69 -4.65
C ILE A 99 -15.79 -7.84 -6.03
N GLU A 100 -16.67 -6.93 -6.41
CA GLU A 100 -17.34 -6.94 -7.71
C GLU A 100 -16.33 -6.85 -8.87
N ASN A 101 -15.39 -5.91 -8.78
CA ASN A 101 -14.30 -5.80 -9.76
C ASN A 101 -13.45 -7.08 -9.84
N LYS A 102 -13.21 -7.75 -8.71
CA LYS A 102 -12.43 -9.00 -8.69
C LYS A 102 -13.20 -10.17 -9.28
N VAL A 103 -14.51 -10.27 -9.03
CA VAL A 103 -15.38 -11.26 -9.66
C VAL A 103 -15.39 -11.07 -11.18
N GLN A 104 -15.53 -9.83 -11.65
CA GLN A 104 -15.52 -9.54 -13.08
C GLN A 104 -14.19 -9.94 -13.75
N GLN A 105 -13.05 -9.67 -13.11
CA GLN A 105 -11.73 -10.11 -13.61
C GLN A 105 -11.62 -11.64 -13.69
N VAL A 106 -12.20 -12.37 -12.74
CA VAL A 106 -12.21 -13.84 -12.75
C VAL A 106 -13.09 -14.36 -13.88
N ASP A 107 -14.25 -13.75 -14.12
CA ASP A 107 -15.16 -14.12 -15.21
C ASP A 107 -14.53 -13.87 -16.59
N GLU A 108 -13.86 -12.73 -16.79
CA GLU A 108 -13.12 -12.44 -18.03
C GLU A 108 -12.03 -13.48 -18.28
N LEU A 109 -11.29 -13.85 -17.23
CA LEU A 109 -10.26 -14.88 -17.32
C LEU A 109 -10.85 -16.26 -17.65
N HIS A 110 -11.97 -16.62 -17.03
CA HIS A 110 -12.67 -17.87 -17.31
C HIS A 110 -13.16 -17.95 -18.75
N GLN A 111 -13.75 -16.86 -19.27
CA GLN A 111 -14.17 -16.78 -20.67
C GLN A 111 -12.98 -16.91 -21.62
N TYR A 112 -11.85 -16.28 -21.30
CA TYR A 112 -10.63 -16.37 -22.09
C TYR A 112 -10.08 -17.81 -22.12
N LEU A 113 -9.99 -18.47 -20.97
CA LEU A 113 -9.57 -19.87 -20.89
C LEU A 113 -10.51 -20.79 -21.66
N THR A 114 -11.82 -20.58 -21.57
CA THR A 114 -12.82 -21.35 -22.32
C THR A 114 -12.65 -21.20 -23.83
N LYS A 115 -12.34 -19.97 -24.31
CA LYS A 115 -12.03 -19.73 -25.73
C LYS A 115 -10.76 -20.46 -26.17
N LEU A 116 -9.72 -20.43 -25.33
CA LEU A 116 -8.47 -21.15 -25.60
C LEU A 116 -8.69 -22.66 -25.64
N ASP A 117 -9.44 -23.22 -24.70
CA ASP A 117 -9.77 -24.65 -24.68
C ASP A 117 -10.56 -25.06 -25.92
N ARG A 118 -11.53 -24.25 -26.34
CA ARG A 118 -12.27 -24.49 -27.59
C ARG A 118 -11.35 -24.44 -28.82
N HIS A 119 -10.41 -23.50 -28.85
CA HIS A 119 -9.43 -23.40 -29.93
C HIS A 119 -8.47 -24.61 -29.96
N LEU A 120 -8.05 -25.09 -28.78
CA LEU A 120 -7.22 -26.29 -28.64
C LEU A 120 -7.97 -27.57 -29.00
N ALA A 121 -9.28 -27.67 -28.70
CA ALA A 121 -10.11 -28.79 -29.10
C ALA A 121 -10.24 -28.86 -30.63
N LEU A 122 -10.55 -27.73 -31.27
CA LEU A 122 -10.66 -27.64 -32.73
C LEU A 122 -9.33 -27.92 -33.44
N SER A 123 -8.19 -27.49 -32.89
CA SER A 123 -6.89 -27.77 -33.47
C SER A 123 -6.48 -29.24 -33.33
N LYS A 124 -6.84 -29.90 -32.21
CA LYS A 124 -6.65 -31.35 -32.04
C LYS A 124 -7.50 -32.16 -33.03
N GLU A 125 -8.75 -31.79 -33.25
CA GLU A 125 -9.64 -32.43 -34.23
C GLU A 125 -9.09 -32.28 -35.66
N TYR A 126 -8.64 -31.08 -36.03
CA TYR A 126 -8.01 -30.83 -37.33
C TYR A 126 -6.77 -31.71 -37.57
N ILE A 127 -5.90 -31.84 -36.55
CA ILE A 127 -4.70 -32.68 -36.62
C ILE A 127 -5.06 -34.17 -36.74
N SER A 128 -6.10 -34.62 -36.06
CA SER A 128 -6.57 -36.01 -36.17
C SER A 128 -7.23 -36.34 -37.52
N ALA A 129 -7.92 -35.38 -38.13
CA ALA A 129 -8.59 -35.55 -39.42
C ALA A 129 -7.65 -35.56 -40.64
N HIS A 130 -6.43 -35.03 -40.50
CA HIS A 130 -5.43 -34.96 -41.58
C HIS A 130 -4.32 -36.03 -41.46
N ARG A 131 -4.43 -36.98 -40.52
CA ARG A 131 -3.52 -38.13 -40.36
C ARG A 131 -4.18 -39.50 -40.60
N GLY A 132 -5.45 -39.54 -41.02
CA GLY A 132 -6.12 -40.73 -41.54
C GLY A 132 -6.20 -40.67 -43.06
#